data_AF-A0A4Y1ZSF5-F1
#
_entry.id   AF-A0A4Y1ZSF5-F1
#
_cell.length_a   1.000
_cell.length_b   1.000
_cell.length_c   1.000
_cell.angle_alpha   90.00
_cell.angle_beta   90.00
_cell.angle_gamma   90.00
#
_symmetry.space_group_name_H-M   'P 1'
#
loop_
_entity.id
_entity.type
_entity.pdbx_description
1 polymer ?
#
loop_
_entity_poly.entity_id
_entity_poly.type
_entity_poly.pdbx_seq_one_letter_code
_entity_poly.pdbx_strand_id
1 'polypeptide(L)'
;MDNSIFENTQFPYNIAIQSSNEPLKILQINLARAKAATNQLQETASTIKPDVILMQEQYINNNVIPGIPQTWKTFSSSNQKAAILIPSSKLRPALLATKVNMVALKIQTSSFPTTIISAYSSPAQNVYTTLQEIQEIISSLPEEKIIIGADLNGHNTLWCYRSNDNQSKDILDFILAKT
;
A
#
# COMPACT_ATOMS: atom_id res chain seq x y z
N MET A 1 39.25 23.37 51.12
CA MET A 1 37.77 23.37 51.25
C MET A 1 37.25 24.14 50.06
N ASP A 2 36.70 23.43 49.08
CA ASP A 2 35.36 23.71 48.53
C ASP A 2 34.97 22.56 47.59
N ASN A 3 33.99 21.80 48.05
CA ASN A 3 33.23 20.82 47.29
C ASN A 3 31.99 21.55 46.75
N SER A 4 31.69 21.40 45.46
CA SER A 4 30.36 21.47 44.82
C SER A 4 30.51 21.98 43.38
N ILE A 5 29.78 21.54 42.35
CA ILE A 5 28.75 20.54 42.13
C ILE A 5 28.84 20.21 40.64
N PHE A 6 28.69 18.94 40.28
CA PHE A 6 28.48 18.50 38.90
C PHE A 6 27.17 19.09 38.34
N GLU A 7 27.24 19.98 37.35
CA GLU A 7 26.08 20.24 36.48
C GLU A 7 26.10 19.28 35.30
N ASN A 8 25.33 18.21 35.46
CA ASN A 8 25.00 17.25 34.44
C ASN A 8 23.95 17.90 33.52
N THR A 9 24.38 18.57 32.45
CA THR A 9 23.47 19.09 31.43
C THR A 9 22.87 17.94 30.64
N GLN A 10 21.77 17.37 31.14
CA GLN A 10 20.94 16.46 30.36
C GLN A 10 20.28 17.24 29.23
N PHE A 11 20.71 16.99 28.00
CA PHE A 11 20.02 17.43 26.79
C PHE A 11 18.62 16.79 26.73
N PRO A 12 17.54 17.56 26.56
CA PRO A 12 16.20 17.00 26.44
C PRO A 12 15.94 16.56 25.00
N TYR A 13 16.59 15.48 24.56
CA TYR A 13 16.24 14.79 23.32
C TYR A 13 15.70 13.39 23.61
N ASN A 14 14.79 13.30 24.57
CA ASN A 14 13.87 12.17 24.67
C ASN A 14 12.45 12.70 24.47
N ILE A 15 12.14 13.13 23.24
CA ILE A 15 10.75 13.10 22.79
C ILE A 15 10.45 11.61 22.63
N ALA A 16 9.91 11.00 23.68
CA ALA A 16 9.20 9.75 23.54
C ALA A 16 8.11 10.01 22.49
N ILE A 17 8.34 9.53 21.26
CA ILE A 17 7.27 9.46 20.28
C ILE A 17 6.24 8.56 20.93
N GLN A 18 5.15 9.15 21.39
CA GLN A 18 4.00 8.41 21.89
C GLN A 18 3.63 7.45 20.75
N SER A 19 3.97 6.16 20.89
CA SER A 19 3.56 5.16 19.93
C SER A 19 2.05 5.10 20.05
N SER A 20 1.33 5.73 19.12
CA SER A 20 -0.10 5.49 19.02
C SER A 20 -0.25 4.01 18.72
N ASN A 21 -0.81 3.24 19.64
CA ASN A 21 -1.22 1.85 19.43
C ASN A 21 -2.42 1.75 18.47
N GLU A 22 -2.73 2.81 17.73
CA GLU A 22 -3.79 2.77 16.74
C GLU A 22 -3.36 1.84 15.59
N PRO A 23 -4.23 0.89 15.20
CA PRO A 23 -3.93 -0.01 14.12
C PRO A 23 -3.83 0.78 12.81
N LEU A 24 -2.91 0.35 11.94
CA LEU A 24 -2.79 0.90 10.59
C LEU A 24 -4.10 0.68 9.81
N LYS A 25 -4.76 1.76 9.38
CA LYS A 25 -5.99 1.66 8.60
C LYS A 25 -5.69 1.68 7.11
N ILE A 26 -5.99 0.58 6.44
CA ILE A 26 -5.80 0.43 5.00
C ILE A 26 -7.16 0.34 4.32
N LEU A 27 -7.38 1.15 3.28
CA LEU A 27 -8.52 1.04 2.38
C LEU A 27 -8.05 0.48 1.04
N GLN A 28 -8.65 -0.61 0.56
CA GLN A 28 -8.43 -1.11 -0.80
C GLN A 28 -9.65 -0.80 -1.66
N ILE A 29 -9.44 -0.31 -2.89
CA ILE A 29 -10.54 -0.01 -3.82
C ILE A 29 -10.09 -0.05 -5.29
N ASN A 30 -10.89 -0.69 -6.15
CA ASN A 30 -10.84 -0.49 -7.60
C ASN A 30 -11.86 0.59 -8.00
N LEU A 31 -11.42 1.64 -8.71
CA LEU A 31 -12.25 2.78 -9.11
C LEU A 31 -12.86 2.66 -10.51
N ALA A 32 -12.59 1.58 -11.25
CA ALA A 32 -13.12 1.30 -12.58
C ALA A 32 -12.99 2.47 -13.58
N ARG A 33 -11.92 3.27 -13.42
CA ARG A 33 -11.61 4.50 -14.17
C ARG A 33 -12.70 5.58 -14.11
N ALA A 34 -13.59 5.50 -13.13
CA ALA A 34 -14.69 6.43 -12.98
C ALA A 34 -14.25 7.67 -12.21
N LYS A 35 -14.30 8.84 -12.86
CA LYS A 35 -14.04 10.15 -12.20
C LYS A 35 -14.95 10.37 -10.98
N ALA A 36 -16.21 9.94 -11.07
CA ALA A 36 -17.16 10.04 -9.96
C ALA A 36 -16.72 9.18 -8.75
N ALA A 37 -16.17 7.98 -8.98
CA ALA A 37 -15.67 7.13 -7.91
C ALA A 37 -14.44 7.76 -7.23
N THR A 38 -13.54 8.40 -7.99
CA THR A 38 -12.41 9.14 -7.42
C THR A 38 -12.86 10.30 -6.54
N ASN A 39 -13.91 11.05 -6.93
CA ASN A 39 -14.47 12.11 -6.10
C ASN A 39 -15.08 11.55 -4.81
N GLN A 40 -15.85 10.46 -4.92
CA GLN A 40 -16.46 9.82 -3.76
C GLN A 40 -15.41 9.29 -2.77
N LEU A 41 -14.26 8.81 -3.27
CA LEU A 41 -13.16 8.33 -2.44
C LEU A 41 -12.69 9.41 -1.45
N GLN A 42 -12.68 10.69 -1.84
CA GLN A 42 -12.30 11.78 -0.94
C GLN A 42 -13.27 11.91 0.23
N GLU A 43 -14.58 11.85 -0.03
CA GLU A 43 -15.61 11.89 0.99
C GLU A 43 -15.51 10.67 1.91
N THR A 44 -15.37 9.47 1.33
CA THR A 44 -15.21 8.23 2.07
C THR A 44 -13.96 8.25 2.96
N ALA A 45 -12.83 8.77 2.47
CA ALA A 45 -11.60 8.90 3.23
C ALA A 45 -11.73 9.90 4.39
N SER A 46 -12.58 10.92 4.29
CA SER A 46 -12.85 11.85 5.39
C SER A 46 -13.55 11.17 6.58
N THR A 47 -14.37 10.15 6.30
CA THR A 47 -15.10 9.35 7.29
C THR A 47 -14.25 8.22 7.85
N ILE A 48 -13.66 7.40 6.96
CA ILE A 48 -12.86 6.23 7.36
C ILE A 48 -11.53 6.65 7.99
N LYS A 49 -10.96 7.78 7.52
CA LYS A 49 -9.62 8.28 7.87
C LYS A 49 -8.55 7.20 7.69
N PRO A 50 -8.40 6.62 6.48
CA PRO A 50 -7.39 5.62 6.22
C PRO A 50 -6.00 6.25 6.24
N ASP A 51 -5.01 5.50 6.73
CA ASP A 51 -3.61 5.90 6.67
C ASP A 51 -3.00 5.63 5.29
N VAL A 52 -3.46 4.55 4.65
CA VAL A 52 -3.02 4.09 3.33
C VAL A 52 -4.23 3.70 2.49
N ILE A 53 -4.21 4.06 1.20
CA ILE A 53 -5.22 3.64 0.23
C ILE A 53 -4.54 2.88 -0.90
N LEU A 54 -4.95 1.63 -1.14
CA LEU A 54 -4.51 0.78 -2.24
C LEU A 54 -5.54 0.87 -3.35
N MET A 55 -5.20 1.58 -4.40
CA MET A 55 -6.12 1.95 -5.47
C MET A 55 -5.80 1.18 -6.75
N GLN A 56 -6.82 0.69 -7.43
CA GLN A 56 -6.74 0.10 -8.77
C GLN A 56 -7.66 0.83 -9.75
N GLU A 57 -7.28 0.82 -11.03
CA GLU A 57 -7.97 1.48 -12.14
C GLU A 57 -8.43 2.92 -11.84
N GLN A 58 -7.53 3.77 -11.36
CA GLN A 58 -7.82 5.19 -11.17
C GLN A 58 -8.09 5.92 -12.51
N TYR A 59 -8.95 6.94 -12.48
CA TYR A 59 -9.10 7.86 -13.61
C TYR A 59 -7.88 8.80 -13.70
N ILE A 60 -7.21 8.81 -14.86
CA ILE A 60 -6.06 9.67 -15.15
C ILE A 60 -6.45 10.73 -16.18
N ASN A 61 -6.09 11.99 -15.92
CA ASN A 61 -6.16 13.08 -16.89
C ASN A 61 -4.85 13.86 -16.86
N ASN A 62 -4.17 14.00 -17.99
CA ASN A 62 -2.88 14.68 -18.11
C ASN A 62 -1.83 14.21 -17.09
N ASN A 63 -1.72 12.89 -16.88
CA ASN A 63 -0.82 12.25 -15.90
C ASN A 63 -1.09 12.63 -14.43
N VAL A 64 -2.27 13.14 -14.13
CA VAL A 64 -2.73 13.45 -12.77
C VAL A 64 -3.99 12.64 -12.47
N ILE A 65 -4.20 12.32 -11.19
CA ILE A 65 -5.42 11.69 -10.67
C ILE A 65 -6.34 12.81 -10.14
N PRO A 66 -7.33 13.30 -10.92
CA PRO A 66 -8.15 14.44 -10.50
C PRO A 66 -9.01 14.08 -9.29
N GLY A 67 -9.23 15.04 -8.39
CA GLY A 67 -10.04 14.83 -7.18
C GLY A 67 -9.26 14.31 -5.98
N ILE A 68 -7.99 13.93 -6.14
CA ILE A 68 -7.11 13.57 -5.02
C ILE A 68 -6.47 14.86 -4.44
N PRO A 69 -6.54 15.09 -3.12
CA PRO A 69 -5.87 16.21 -2.48
C PRO A 69 -4.36 16.19 -2.71
N GLN A 70 -3.75 17.35 -3.04
CA GLN A 70 -2.30 17.46 -3.24
C GLN A 70 -1.48 17.17 -1.99
N THR A 71 -2.09 17.24 -0.80
CA THR A 71 -1.45 16.89 0.47
C THR A 71 -1.22 15.38 0.61
N TRP A 72 -1.91 14.55 -0.17
CA TRP A 72 -1.76 13.10 -0.15
C TRP A 72 -0.58 12.70 -1.04
N LYS A 73 0.34 11.91 -0.49
CA LYS A 73 1.45 11.38 -1.28
C LYS A 73 0.89 10.28 -2.19
N THR A 74 1.22 10.34 -3.47
CA THR A 74 0.69 9.44 -4.49
C THR A 74 1.83 8.74 -5.20
N PHE A 75 1.74 7.42 -5.30
CA PHE A 75 2.70 6.59 -6.02
C PHE A 75 1.92 5.66 -6.95
N SER A 76 2.30 5.56 -8.22
CA SER A 76 1.56 4.80 -9.22
C SER A 76 2.46 3.82 -9.95
N SER A 77 1.89 2.70 -10.40
CA SER A 77 2.55 1.78 -11.33
C SER A 77 2.82 2.48 -12.66
N SER A 78 3.75 1.94 -13.46
CA SER A 78 4.13 2.54 -14.74
C SER A 78 2.96 2.61 -15.72
N ASN A 79 2.04 1.64 -15.68
CA ASN A 79 0.82 1.65 -16.51
C ASN A 79 -0.32 2.50 -15.92
N GLN A 80 -0.13 3.10 -14.74
CA GLN A 80 -1.10 3.93 -14.03
C GLN A 80 -2.44 3.24 -13.71
N LYS A 81 -2.44 1.91 -13.57
CA LYS A 81 -3.62 1.13 -13.17
C LYS A 81 -3.59 0.65 -11.73
N ALA A 82 -2.46 0.79 -11.04
CA ALA A 82 -2.36 0.58 -9.60
C ALA A 82 -1.69 1.80 -8.96
N ALA A 83 -2.11 2.14 -7.76
CA ALA A 83 -1.52 3.22 -6.99
C ALA A 83 -1.62 2.98 -5.49
N ILE A 84 -0.74 3.66 -4.75
CA ILE A 84 -0.80 3.80 -3.30
C ILE A 84 -0.91 5.29 -2.98
N LEU A 85 -1.96 5.65 -2.25
CA LEU A 85 -2.13 6.99 -1.68
C LEU A 85 -1.83 6.94 -0.19
N ILE A 86 -1.17 7.98 0.33
CA ILE A 86 -0.88 8.16 1.74
C ILE A 86 -1.53 9.47 2.21
N PRO A 87 -2.79 9.42 2.67
CA PRO A 87 -3.47 10.58 3.26
C PRO A 87 -2.84 11.05 4.57
N SER A 88 -2.31 10.11 5.36
CA SER A 88 -1.77 10.38 6.69
C SER A 88 -0.41 11.08 6.60
N SER A 89 -0.35 12.31 7.11
CA SER A 89 0.91 13.08 7.19
C SER A 89 1.91 12.49 8.19
N LYS A 90 1.45 11.59 9.08
CA LYS A 90 2.29 10.89 10.07
C LYS A 90 3.19 9.85 9.41
N LEU A 91 2.75 9.26 8.29
CA LEU A 91 3.50 8.22 7.60
C LEU A 91 4.61 8.80 6.71
N ARG A 92 5.78 8.17 6.83
CA ARG A 92 6.96 8.45 5.99
C ARG A 92 7.22 7.24 5.09
N PRO A 93 6.57 7.17 3.91
CA PRO A 93 6.81 6.09 2.97
C PRO A 93 8.16 6.27 2.28
N ALA A 94 8.84 5.15 2.01
CA ALA A 94 9.95 5.06 1.07
C ALA A 94 9.50 4.25 -0.14
N LEU A 95 9.70 4.76 -1.36
CA LEU A 95 9.40 4.02 -2.58
C LEU A 95 10.41 2.88 -2.73
N LEU A 96 9.93 1.64 -2.77
CA LEU A 96 10.78 0.47 -3.00
C LEU A 96 10.88 0.15 -4.49
N ALA A 97 9.73 0.10 -5.17
CA ALA A 97 9.69 -0.24 -6.58
C ALA A 97 8.44 0.31 -7.27
N THR A 98 8.62 0.67 -8.53
CA THR A 98 7.54 0.89 -9.48
C THR A 98 7.73 -0.11 -10.62
N LYS A 99 6.73 -0.96 -10.85
CA LYS A 99 6.70 -1.93 -11.95
C LYS A 99 5.52 -1.61 -12.87
N VAL A 100 5.30 -2.43 -13.91
CA VAL A 100 4.25 -2.16 -14.89
C VAL A 100 2.89 -2.24 -14.22
N ASN A 101 2.62 -3.30 -13.47
CA ASN A 101 1.29 -3.60 -12.90
C ASN A 101 1.19 -3.36 -11.40
N MET A 102 2.29 -3.00 -10.72
CA MET A 102 2.31 -2.77 -9.29
C MET A 102 3.23 -1.62 -8.85
N VAL A 103 3.01 -1.16 -7.63
CA VAL A 103 3.87 -0.22 -6.90
C VAL A 103 4.03 -0.68 -5.46
N ALA A 104 5.24 -0.58 -4.91
CA ALA A 104 5.57 -1.00 -3.55
C ALA A 104 6.20 0.13 -2.75
N LEU A 105 5.70 0.34 -1.54
CA LEU A 105 6.24 1.29 -0.57
C LEU A 105 6.65 0.55 0.70
N LYS A 106 7.70 1.04 1.35
CA LYS A 106 8.03 0.68 2.72
C LYS A 106 7.52 1.76 3.65
N ILE A 107 6.80 1.38 4.70
CA ILE A 107 6.38 2.28 5.76
C ILE A 107 6.93 1.79 7.10
N GLN A 108 7.35 2.72 7.94
CA GLN A 108 7.70 2.41 9.32
C GLN A 108 6.42 2.39 10.16
N THR A 109 6.07 1.23 10.73
CA THR A 109 5.04 1.15 11.77
C THR A 109 5.69 1.18 13.16
N SER A 110 4.89 1.28 14.21
CA SER A 110 5.38 1.25 15.60
C SER A 110 6.06 -0.06 15.98
N SER A 111 5.67 -1.17 15.33
CA SER A 111 6.19 -2.51 15.65
C SER A 111 7.30 -2.95 14.70
N PHE A 112 7.11 -2.79 13.38
CA PHE A 112 8.06 -3.26 12.38
C PHE A 112 7.95 -2.47 11.06
N PRO A 113 9.04 -2.38 10.27
CA PRO A 113 8.93 -1.95 8.88
C PRO A 113 7.96 -2.87 8.13
N THR A 114 7.01 -2.28 7.40
CA THR A 114 6.01 -3.01 6.63
C THR A 114 6.09 -2.57 5.17
N THR A 115 6.14 -3.53 4.26
CA THR A 115 6.05 -3.29 2.83
C THR A 115 4.59 -3.39 2.39
N ILE A 116 4.12 -2.37 1.68
CA ILE A 116 2.76 -2.27 1.16
C ILE A 116 2.82 -2.30 -0.36
N ILE A 117 2.05 -3.19 -0.98
CA ILE A 117 1.98 -3.36 -2.43
C ILE A 117 0.54 -3.10 -2.88
N SER A 118 0.40 -2.26 -3.92
CA SER A 118 -0.82 -2.17 -4.70
C SER A 118 -0.55 -2.73 -6.09
N ALA A 119 -1.40 -3.64 -6.57
CA ALA A 119 -1.25 -4.29 -7.86
C ALA A 119 -2.58 -4.43 -8.60
N TYR A 120 -2.54 -4.45 -9.93
CA TYR A 120 -3.70 -4.68 -10.77
C TYR A 120 -3.32 -5.54 -11.98
N SER A 121 -4.02 -6.66 -12.15
CA SER A 121 -3.98 -7.47 -13.38
C SER A 121 -5.30 -7.36 -14.11
N SER A 122 -5.27 -6.89 -15.36
CA SER A 122 -6.48 -6.82 -16.19
C SER A 122 -7.04 -8.22 -16.47
N PRO A 123 -8.38 -8.40 -16.56
CA PRO A 123 -8.97 -9.71 -16.87
C PRO A 123 -8.56 -10.23 -18.26
N ALA A 124 -8.20 -9.32 -19.19
CA ALA A 124 -7.72 -9.69 -20.53
C ALA A 124 -6.22 -9.99 -20.58
N GLN A 125 -5.48 -9.81 -19.48
CA GLN A 125 -4.03 -9.97 -19.41
C GLN A 125 -3.65 -11.22 -18.62
N ASN A 126 -2.48 -11.77 -18.93
CA ASN A 126 -1.92 -12.87 -18.17
C ASN A 126 -1.52 -12.40 -16.75
N VAL A 127 -2.11 -13.01 -15.71
CA VAL A 127 -1.82 -12.67 -14.31
C VAL A 127 -0.36 -12.94 -13.93
N TYR A 128 0.28 -13.87 -14.62
CA TYR A 128 1.64 -14.31 -14.33
C TYR A 128 2.65 -13.15 -14.35
N THR A 129 2.51 -12.19 -15.26
CA THR A 129 3.37 -11.00 -15.28
C THR A 129 3.26 -10.20 -13.98
N THR A 130 2.04 -9.98 -13.49
CA THR A 130 1.80 -9.29 -12.22
C THR A 130 2.32 -10.09 -11.03
N LEU A 131 2.12 -11.41 -11.03
CA LEU A 131 2.62 -12.30 -9.97
C LEU A 131 4.15 -12.36 -9.94
N GLN A 132 4.82 -12.35 -11.09
CA GLN A 132 6.28 -12.26 -11.18
C GLN A 132 6.80 -10.94 -10.61
N GLU A 133 6.20 -9.81 -10.97
CA GLU A 133 6.58 -8.50 -10.42
C GLU A 133 6.47 -8.49 -8.88
N ILE A 134 5.41 -9.07 -8.33
CA ILE A 134 5.23 -9.21 -6.88
C ILE A 134 6.28 -10.16 -6.29
N GLN A 135 6.53 -11.30 -6.94
CA GLN A 135 7.52 -12.30 -6.51
C GLN A 135 8.91 -11.70 -6.36
N GLU A 136 9.36 -10.90 -7.33
CA GLU A 136 10.65 -10.23 -7.31
C GLU A 136 10.82 -9.38 -6.04
N ILE A 137 9.76 -8.65 -5.65
CA ILE A 137 9.78 -7.82 -4.44
C ILE A 137 9.81 -8.69 -3.19
N ILE A 138 8.96 -9.70 -3.09
CA ILE A 138 8.93 -10.61 -1.92
C ILE A 138 10.29 -11.30 -1.75
N SER A 139 10.89 -11.80 -2.83
CA SER A 139 12.20 -12.45 -2.80
C SER A 139 13.33 -11.52 -2.36
N SER A 140 13.21 -10.21 -2.61
CA SER A 140 14.20 -9.23 -2.19
C SER A 140 14.09 -8.80 -0.72
N LEU A 141 13.01 -9.17 -0.03
CA LEU A 141 12.68 -8.74 1.33
C LEU A 141 12.40 -9.94 2.24
N PRO A 142 13.38 -10.85 2.43
CA PRO A 142 13.20 -11.98 3.34
C PRO A 142 12.87 -11.47 4.74
N GLU A 143 11.92 -12.12 5.41
CA GLU A 143 11.50 -11.84 6.81
C GLU A 143 10.73 -10.54 7.06
N GLU A 144 10.52 -9.69 6.04
CA GLU A 144 9.69 -8.49 6.20
C GLU A 144 8.20 -8.80 6.20
N LYS A 145 7.42 -7.97 6.91
CA LYS A 145 5.97 -8.03 6.86
C LYS A 145 5.48 -7.32 5.60
N ILE A 146 4.72 -8.03 4.79
CA ILE A 146 4.23 -7.55 3.50
C ILE A 146 2.70 -7.59 3.51
N ILE A 147 2.08 -6.49 3.07
CA ILE A 147 0.65 -6.40 2.83
C ILE A 147 0.46 -6.14 1.34
N ILE A 148 -0.35 -6.97 0.69
CA ILE A 148 -0.64 -6.87 -0.74
C ILE A 148 -2.13 -6.62 -0.89
N GLY A 149 -2.50 -5.47 -1.44
CA GLY A 149 -3.85 -5.22 -1.94
C GLY A 149 -3.82 -5.27 -3.45
N ALA A 150 -4.48 -6.25 -4.02
CA ALA A 150 -4.46 -6.47 -5.46
C ALA A 150 -5.84 -6.80 -5.99
N ASP A 151 -6.12 -6.33 -7.20
CA ASP A 151 -7.19 -6.86 -8.04
C ASP A 151 -6.55 -7.65 -9.17
N LEU A 152 -6.61 -8.98 -9.05
CA LEU A 152 -5.96 -9.92 -9.96
C LEU A 152 -6.95 -10.56 -10.95
N ASN A 153 -8.24 -10.23 -10.86
CA ASN A 153 -9.31 -10.74 -11.71
C ASN A 153 -9.46 -12.28 -11.79
N GLY A 154 -8.88 -13.05 -10.86
CA GLY A 154 -9.15 -14.49 -10.75
C GLY A 154 -10.36 -14.78 -9.86
N HIS A 155 -11.24 -15.66 -10.31
CA HIS A 155 -12.40 -16.10 -9.54
C HIS A 155 -12.08 -17.37 -8.76
N ASN A 156 -12.15 -17.35 -7.42
CA ASN A 156 -12.00 -18.53 -6.58
C ASN A 156 -12.99 -18.54 -5.42
N THR A 157 -13.42 -19.73 -5.02
CA THR A 157 -14.30 -19.92 -3.86
C THR A 157 -13.66 -19.48 -2.54
N LEU A 158 -12.32 -19.50 -2.42
CA LEU A 158 -11.60 -19.04 -1.22
C LEU A 158 -11.77 -17.54 -0.94
N TRP A 159 -12.00 -16.73 -1.98
CA TRP A 159 -12.36 -15.32 -1.86
C TRP A 159 -13.78 -15.06 -2.38
N CYS A 160 -14.67 -16.02 -2.11
CA CYS A 160 -16.13 -15.90 -2.18
C CYS A 160 -16.76 -15.83 -3.58
N TYR A 161 -16.06 -16.25 -4.63
CA TYR A 161 -16.72 -16.50 -5.93
C TYR A 161 -17.53 -17.81 -5.92
N ARG A 162 -18.49 -17.92 -6.83
CA ARG A 162 -19.33 -19.13 -6.98
C ARG A 162 -18.59 -20.31 -7.61
N SER A 163 -17.53 -20.04 -8.36
CA SER A 163 -16.76 -21.03 -9.12
C SER A 163 -15.33 -20.57 -9.29
N ASN A 164 -14.46 -21.54 -9.61
CA ASN A 164 -13.05 -21.28 -9.89
C ASN A 164 -12.81 -21.08 -11.40
N ASP A 165 -11.94 -20.15 -11.76
CA ASP A 165 -11.40 -20.05 -13.12
C ASP A 165 -9.92 -20.47 -13.20
N ASN A 166 -9.38 -20.55 -14.42
CA ASN A 166 -7.99 -20.95 -14.63
C ASN A 166 -7.00 -19.93 -14.03
N GLN A 167 -7.30 -18.63 -14.11
CA GLN A 167 -6.44 -17.57 -13.58
C GLN A 167 -6.30 -17.66 -12.06
N SER A 168 -7.35 -18.09 -11.38
CA SER A 168 -7.38 -18.29 -9.93
C SER A 168 -6.48 -19.42 -9.47
N LYS A 169 -6.21 -20.42 -10.32
CA LYS A 169 -5.28 -21.50 -10.01
C LYS A 169 -3.87 -20.94 -9.86
N ASP A 170 -3.43 -20.11 -10.80
CA ASP A 170 -2.10 -19.50 -10.75
C ASP A 170 -1.94 -18.59 -9.53
N ILE A 171 -3.00 -17.83 -9.19
CA ILE A 171 -3.03 -16.97 -8.00
C ILE A 171 -2.97 -17.82 -6.71
N LEU A 172 -3.74 -18.90 -6.64
CA LEU A 172 -3.76 -19.77 -5.47
C LEU A 172 -2.42 -20.49 -5.28
N ASP A 173 -1.86 -21.05 -6.35
CA ASP A 173 -0.55 -21.71 -6.33
C ASP A 173 0.54 -20.72 -5.86
N PHE A 174 0.46 -19.46 -6.31
CA PHE A 174 1.33 -18.39 -5.85
C PHE A 174 1.17 -18.11 -4.34
N ILE A 175 -0.06 -17.99 -3.83
CA ILE A 175 -0.32 -17.74 -2.39
C ILE A 175 0.20 -18.90 -1.54
N LEU A 176 -0.11 -20.14 -1.92
CA LEU A 176 0.27 -21.34 -1.17
C LEU A 176 1.79 -21.53 -1.11
N ALA A 177 2.52 -21.08 -2.13
CA ALA A 177 3.98 -21.09 -2.13
C ALA A 177 4.63 -20.09 -1.15
N LYS A 178 3.83 -19.27 -0.44
CA LYS A 178 4.29 -18.20 0.49
C LYS A 178 3.78 -18.35 1.93
N THR A 179 2.95 -19.35 2.20
CA THR A 179 2.54 -19.78 3.54
C THR A 179 3.47 -20.88 4.05
#